data_AF-A0A923QAF1-F1
#
_entry.id   AF-A0A923QAF1-F1
#
_cell.length_a   1.000
_cell.length_b   1.000
_cell.length_c   1.000
_cell.angle_alpha   90.00
_cell.angle_beta   90.00
_cell.angle_gamma   90.00
#
_symmetry.space_group_name_H-M   'P 1'
#
loop_
_entity.id
_entity.type
_entity.pdbx_description
1 polymer ?
#
loop_
_entity_poly.entity_id
_entity_poly.type
_entity_poly.pdbx_seq_one_letter_code
_entity_poly.pdbx_strand_id
1 'polypeptide(L)'
;MGSWHVRDLNDGDLEEVVSLDSVSSSVGQRPVFPLSEVVAALVAGQPAVGAVASGQLVGTAIGRLEQDRGWVLRITLHPGWRGQGLGSELLEALEQRLLRAGARRLTSALPAGETGTMALRNSGFTERADITWWDKIETVRPQDVDAAASLGGYIPPSNLWVQVAGMAQEKDLIERRIVLPLSQPALAQEHGVREPRAVML
;
A
#
# COMPACT_ATOMS: atom_id res chain seq x y z
N MET A 1 -5.03 24.14 -23.65
CA MET A 1 -4.29 22.96 -23.15
C MET A 1 -3.37 23.48 -22.06
N GLY A 2 -3.52 22.99 -20.83
CA GLY A 2 -2.66 23.45 -19.75
C GLY A 2 -1.23 23.00 -20.03
N SER A 3 -0.27 23.92 -20.04
CA SER A 3 1.13 23.57 -20.19
C SER A 3 1.65 23.10 -18.84
N TRP A 4 2.16 21.86 -18.78
CA TRP A 4 2.92 21.34 -17.65
C TRP A 4 4.37 21.13 -18.05
N HIS A 5 5.25 20.95 -17.06
CA HIS A 5 6.61 20.46 -17.27
C HIS A 5 6.92 19.36 -16.25
N VAL A 6 7.69 18.37 -16.67
CA VAL A 6 8.11 17.27 -15.81
C VAL A 6 9.49 17.55 -15.21
N ARG A 7 9.65 17.31 -13.91
CA ARG A 7 10.91 17.44 -13.16
C ARG A 7 11.15 16.24 -12.25
N ASP A 8 12.39 16.09 -11.80
CA ASP A 8 12.74 15.18 -10.71
C ASP A 8 12.12 15.66 -9.38
N LEU A 9 11.70 14.69 -8.57
CA LEU A 9 11.26 14.93 -7.19
C LEU A 9 12.38 14.59 -6.20
N ASN A 10 12.38 15.25 -5.05
CA ASN A 10 13.23 14.96 -3.90
C ASN A 10 12.41 14.90 -2.60
N ASP A 11 13.08 14.67 -1.48
CA ASP A 11 12.47 14.59 -0.15
C ASP A 11 11.77 15.88 0.30
N GLY A 12 12.19 17.04 -0.22
CA GLY A 12 11.52 18.32 -0.02
C GLY A 12 10.13 18.42 -0.66
N ASP A 13 9.80 17.56 -1.63
CA ASP A 13 8.50 17.54 -2.32
C ASP A 13 7.45 16.68 -1.59
N LEU A 14 7.81 16.09 -0.44
CA LEU A 14 6.99 15.08 0.24
C LEU A 14 5.58 15.58 0.57
N GLU A 15 5.45 16.81 1.06
CA GLU A 15 4.16 17.40 1.43
C GLU A 15 3.22 17.53 0.22
N GLU A 16 3.74 18.00 -0.91
CA GLU A 16 2.97 18.13 -2.16
C GLU A 16 2.56 16.75 -2.71
N VAL A 17 3.47 15.76 -2.66
CA VAL A 17 3.21 14.38 -3.09
C VAL A 17 2.08 13.75 -2.26
N VAL A 18 2.16 13.86 -0.93
CA VAL A 18 1.14 13.32 -0.01
C VAL A 18 -0.20 14.01 -0.20
N SER A 19 -0.19 15.34 -0.35
CA SER A 19 -1.39 16.13 -0.60
C SER A 19 -2.07 15.72 -1.90
N LEU A 20 -1.30 15.54 -2.98
CA LEU A 20 -1.82 15.10 -4.27
C LEU A 20 -2.38 13.67 -4.23
N ASP A 21 -1.75 12.75 -3.47
CA ASP A 21 -2.23 11.37 -3.33
C ASP A 21 -3.63 11.30 -2.70
N SER A 22 -3.89 12.16 -1.70
CA SER A 22 -5.17 12.22 -0.99
C SER A 22 -6.37 12.56 -1.89
N VAL A 23 -6.15 13.30 -2.98
CA VAL A 23 -7.20 13.75 -3.90
C VAL A 23 -7.27 12.93 -5.19
N SER A 24 -6.36 11.96 -5.37
CA SER A 24 -6.22 11.23 -6.64
C SER A 24 -6.89 9.87 -6.66
N SER A 25 -7.22 9.26 -5.52
CA SER A 25 -7.79 7.91 -5.50
C SER A 25 -9.01 7.79 -6.44
N SER A 26 -8.95 6.84 -7.38
CA SER A 26 -9.96 6.66 -8.42
C SER A 26 -10.92 5.49 -8.13
N VAL A 27 -10.51 4.61 -7.22
CA VAL A 27 -11.25 3.43 -6.78
C VAL A 27 -11.16 3.35 -5.26
N GLY A 28 -12.27 3.07 -4.57
CA GLY A 28 -12.30 2.91 -3.11
C GLY A 28 -11.56 1.67 -2.58
N GLN A 29 -10.66 1.09 -3.38
CA GLN A 29 -9.84 -0.06 -3.03
C GLN A 29 -8.50 0.42 -2.46
N ARG A 30 -7.90 -0.40 -1.59
CA ARG A 30 -6.58 -0.11 -1.05
C ARG A 30 -5.53 -0.25 -2.16
N PRO A 31 -4.61 0.72 -2.33
CA PRO A 31 -3.49 0.57 -3.23
C PRO A 31 -2.61 -0.63 -2.85
N VAL A 32 -2.02 -1.30 -3.84
CA VAL A 32 -1.09 -2.42 -3.62
C VAL A 32 0.13 -1.94 -2.82
N PHE A 33 0.71 -0.80 -3.22
CA PHE A 33 1.79 -0.16 -2.49
C PHE A 33 1.22 0.92 -1.56
N PRO A 34 1.34 0.80 -0.23
CA PRO A 34 0.83 1.80 0.71
C PRO A 34 1.58 3.13 0.60
N LEU A 35 0.97 4.22 1.06
CA LEU A 35 1.60 5.55 1.04
C LEU A 35 2.94 5.57 1.77
N SER A 36 3.10 4.78 2.84
CA SER A 36 4.37 4.64 3.57
C SER A 36 5.51 4.15 2.68
N GLU A 37 5.25 3.28 1.70
CA GLU A 37 6.28 2.83 0.75
C GLU A 37 6.63 3.91 -0.27
N VAL A 38 5.65 4.70 -0.70
CA VAL A 38 5.86 5.85 -1.58
C VAL A 38 6.72 6.91 -0.89
N VAL A 39 6.40 7.23 0.36
CA VAL A 39 7.18 8.13 1.22
C VAL A 39 8.60 7.60 1.41
N ALA A 40 8.75 6.33 1.76
CA ALA A 40 10.06 5.72 1.98
C ALA A 40 10.92 5.73 0.71
N ALA A 41 10.33 5.48 -0.46
CA ALA A 41 11.03 5.54 -1.74
C ALA A 41 11.54 6.95 -2.05
N LEU A 42 10.70 7.97 -1.85
CA LEU A 42 11.08 9.36 -2.10
C LEU A 42 12.20 9.82 -1.16
N VAL A 43 12.09 9.51 0.14
CA VAL A 43 13.12 9.83 1.15
C VAL A 43 14.43 9.09 0.85
N ALA A 44 14.36 7.85 0.36
CA ALA A 44 15.54 7.07 -0.04
C ALA A 44 16.14 7.52 -1.40
N GLY A 45 15.65 8.60 -2.00
CA GLY A 45 16.14 9.12 -3.28
C GLY A 45 15.90 8.17 -4.45
N GLN A 46 14.88 7.32 -4.38
CA GLN A 46 14.52 6.45 -5.48
C GLN A 46 13.96 7.27 -6.65
N PRO A 47 14.03 6.76 -7.90
CA PRO A 47 13.50 7.46 -9.07
C PRO A 47 12.06 7.95 -8.88
N ALA A 48 11.88 9.27 -8.94
CA ALA A 48 10.61 9.94 -8.73
C ALA A 48 10.50 11.18 -9.63
N VAL A 49 9.35 11.36 -10.27
CA VAL A 49 9.07 12.50 -11.16
C VAL A 49 7.74 13.16 -10.83
N GLY A 50 7.70 14.46 -11.04
CA GLY A 50 6.53 15.30 -10.82
C GLY A 50 6.26 16.18 -12.03
N ALA A 51 4.99 16.34 -12.37
CA ALA A 51 4.52 17.29 -13.36
C ALA A 51 3.95 18.51 -12.66
N VAL A 52 4.44 19.69 -13.07
CA VAL A 52 4.06 20.97 -12.47
C VAL A 52 3.36 21.82 -13.52
N ALA A 53 2.18 22.33 -13.17
CA ALA A 53 1.42 23.27 -13.97
C ALA A 53 1.04 24.49 -13.12
N SER A 54 1.27 25.69 -13.64
CA SER A 54 1.03 26.95 -12.91
C SER A 54 1.67 27.00 -11.52
N GLY A 55 2.85 26.38 -11.36
CA GLY A 55 3.57 26.32 -10.09
C GLY A 55 3.05 25.29 -9.08
N GLN A 56 2.09 24.44 -9.45
CA GLN A 56 1.55 23.40 -8.58
C GLN A 56 1.83 22.01 -9.12
N LEU A 57 2.13 21.06 -8.23
CA LEU A 57 2.26 19.66 -8.57
C LEU A 57 0.89 19.07 -8.94
N VAL A 58 0.74 18.66 -10.20
CA VAL A 58 -0.53 18.15 -10.76
C VAL A 58 -0.49 16.66 -11.10
N GLY A 59 0.70 16.07 -11.08
CA GLY A 59 0.88 14.64 -11.27
C GLY A 59 2.24 14.16 -10.75
N THR A 60 2.32 12.91 -10.32
CA THR A 60 3.57 12.26 -9.90
C THR A 60 3.64 10.83 -10.43
N ALA A 61 4.85 10.33 -10.63
CA ALA A 61 5.14 8.92 -10.78
C ALA A 61 6.39 8.59 -9.96
N ILE A 62 6.24 7.62 -9.06
CA ILE A 62 7.28 7.25 -8.09
C ILE A 62 7.58 5.77 -8.24
N GLY A 63 8.86 5.45 -8.35
CA GLY A 63 9.35 4.10 -8.49
C GLY A 63 10.41 3.72 -7.45
N ARG A 64 10.80 2.45 -7.47
CA ARG A 64 11.88 1.89 -6.66
C ARG A 64 12.68 0.94 -7.52
N LEU A 65 14.00 1.03 -7.46
CA LEU A 65 14.89 0.03 -8.03
C LEU A 65 15.17 -1.04 -6.97
N GLU A 66 14.97 -2.29 -7.34
CA GLU A 66 15.33 -3.45 -6.54
C GLU A 66 16.11 -4.43 -7.43
N GLN A 67 17.41 -4.56 -7.16
CA GLN A 67 18.33 -5.29 -8.04
C GLN A 67 18.29 -4.74 -9.47
N ASP A 68 17.85 -5.53 -10.44
CA ASP A 68 17.67 -5.13 -11.84
C ASP A 68 16.20 -4.86 -12.22
N ARG A 69 15.30 -4.79 -11.24
CA ARG A 69 13.87 -4.54 -11.45
C ARG A 69 13.47 -3.15 -10.98
N GLY A 70 12.82 -2.40 -11.87
CA GLY A 70 12.16 -1.14 -11.54
C GLY A 70 10.69 -1.36 -11.20
N TRP A 71 10.31 -1.10 -9.97
CA TRP A 71 8.92 -1.07 -9.54
C TRP A 71 8.33 0.32 -9.77
N VAL A 72 7.17 0.41 -10.40
CA VAL A 72 6.33 1.61 -10.40
C VAL A 72 5.40 1.46 -9.20
N LEU A 73 5.65 2.24 -8.14
CA LEU A 73 4.92 2.14 -6.88
C LEU A 73 3.60 2.91 -6.93
N ARG A 74 3.62 4.09 -7.56
CA ARG A 74 2.45 4.95 -7.62
C ARG A 74 2.52 5.88 -8.82
N ILE A 75 1.37 6.07 -9.46
CA ILE A 75 1.12 7.15 -10.40
C ILE A 75 -0.10 7.91 -9.88
N THR A 76 0.07 9.18 -9.60
CA THR A 76 -0.96 10.01 -8.98
C THR A 76 -1.23 11.18 -9.90
N LEU A 77 -2.47 11.37 -10.34
CA LEU A 77 -2.88 12.47 -11.21
C LEU A 77 -3.99 13.27 -10.56
N HIS A 78 -3.86 14.59 -10.56
CA HIS A 78 -4.95 15.48 -10.16
C HIS A 78 -6.15 15.24 -11.10
N PRO A 79 -7.39 15.11 -10.58
CA PRO A 79 -8.56 14.75 -11.39
C PRO A 79 -8.77 15.62 -12.63
N GLY A 80 -8.55 16.94 -12.51
CA GLY A 80 -8.68 17.90 -13.62
C GLY A 80 -7.64 17.77 -14.74
N TRP A 81 -6.60 16.97 -14.56
CA TRP A 81 -5.50 16.78 -15.53
C TRP A 81 -5.52 15.38 -16.18
N ARG A 82 -6.54 14.57 -15.90
CA ARG A 82 -6.70 13.24 -16.49
C ARG A 82 -7.14 13.32 -17.95
N GLY A 83 -6.88 12.25 -18.71
CA GLY A 83 -7.30 12.14 -20.11
C GLY A 83 -6.55 13.05 -21.09
N GLN A 84 -5.48 13.73 -20.65
CA GLN A 84 -4.69 14.68 -21.45
C GLN A 84 -3.30 14.15 -21.84
N GLY A 85 -3.00 12.88 -21.58
CA GLY A 85 -1.68 12.27 -21.86
C GLY A 85 -0.67 12.39 -20.71
N LEU A 86 -0.96 13.18 -19.68
CA LEU A 86 -0.08 13.42 -18.52
C LEU A 86 0.46 12.14 -17.86
N GLY A 87 -0.40 11.12 -17.67
CA GLY A 87 0.02 9.86 -17.07
C GLY A 87 1.05 9.09 -17.88
N SER A 88 0.91 9.09 -19.22
CA SER A 88 1.87 8.44 -20.11
C SER A 88 3.22 9.16 -20.10
N GLU A 89 3.22 10.49 -20.09
CA GLU A 89 4.44 11.30 -20.04
C GLU A 89 5.19 11.12 -18.71
N LEU A 90 4.47 11.08 -17.59
CA LEU A 90 5.07 10.77 -16.28
C LEU A 90 5.66 9.36 -16.23
N LEU A 91 4.97 8.37 -16.82
CA LEU A 91 5.48 7.01 -16.90
C LEU A 91 6.76 6.92 -17.75
N GLU A 92 6.78 7.56 -18.91
CA GLU A 92 7.96 7.60 -19.78
C GLU A 92 9.15 8.27 -19.05
N ALA A 93 8.89 9.39 -18.37
CA ALA A 93 9.92 10.09 -17.60
C ALA A 93 10.46 9.25 -16.43
N LEU A 94 9.60 8.49 -15.75
CA LEU A 94 9.99 7.57 -14.69
C LEU A 94 10.78 6.38 -15.23
N GLU A 95 10.32 5.79 -16.34
CA GLU A 95 10.99 4.69 -17.03
C GLU A 95 12.44 5.07 -17.37
N GLN A 96 12.67 6.23 -17.98
CA GLN A 96 14.01 6.68 -18.30
C GLN A 96 14.92 6.74 -17.06
N ARG A 97 14.40 7.14 -15.90
CA ARG A 97 15.16 7.21 -14.65
C ARG A 97 15.43 5.84 -14.05
N LEU A 98 14.44 4.94 -14.07
CA LEU A 98 14.62 3.56 -13.63
C LEU A 98 15.65 2.83 -14.51
N LEU A 99 15.61 3.00 -15.83
CA LEU A 99 16.58 2.42 -16.76
C LEU A 99 17.99 2.97 -16.51
N ARG A 100 18.15 4.28 -16.32
CA ARG A 100 19.44 4.91 -15.97
C ARG A 100 19.98 4.40 -14.62
N ALA A 101 19.09 4.10 -13.68
CA ALA A 101 19.46 3.52 -12.39
C ALA A 101 19.86 2.03 -12.48
N GLY A 102 19.64 1.37 -13.62
CA GLY A 102 20.04 -0.02 -13.86
C GLY A 102 18.89 -1.01 -13.98
N ALA A 103 17.63 -0.56 -14.01
CA ALA A 103 16.51 -1.44 -14.25
C ALA A 103 16.59 -2.06 -15.66
N ARG A 104 16.33 -3.36 -15.74
CA ARG A 104 16.18 -4.14 -16.97
C ARG A 104 14.74 -4.57 -17.24
N ARG A 105 13.90 -4.52 -16.20
CA ARG A 105 12.48 -4.83 -16.28
C ARG A 105 11.70 -3.88 -15.41
N LEU A 106 10.63 -3.31 -15.96
CA LEU A 106 9.67 -2.52 -15.21
C LEU A 106 8.47 -3.36 -14.80
N THR A 107 7.92 -3.11 -13.61
CA THR A 107 6.78 -3.84 -13.06
C THR A 107 5.90 -2.89 -12.26
N SER A 108 4.59 -3.02 -12.42
CA SER A 108 3.59 -2.25 -11.69
C SER A 108 2.46 -3.18 -11.28
N ALA A 109 1.80 -2.87 -10.17
CA ALA A 109 0.58 -3.53 -9.73
C ALA A 109 -0.46 -2.47 -9.36
N LEU A 110 -1.70 -2.68 -9.79
CA LEU A 110 -2.82 -1.77 -9.56
C LEU A 110 -4.06 -2.59 -9.17
N PRO A 111 -4.92 -2.07 -8.29
CA PRO A 111 -6.26 -2.61 -8.11
C PRO A 111 -7.04 -2.69 -9.43
N ALA A 112 -7.89 -3.70 -9.57
CA ALA A 112 -8.71 -3.86 -10.76
C ALA A 112 -9.63 -2.63 -10.95
N GLY A 113 -9.67 -2.10 -12.17
CA GLY A 113 -10.47 -0.92 -12.52
C GLY A 113 -9.81 0.43 -12.26
N GLU A 114 -8.55 0.46 -11.81
CA GLU A 114 -7.77 1.70 -11.68
C GLU A 114 -7.64 2.44 -13.02
N THR A 115 -7.79 3.77 -12.96
CA THR A 115 -7.63 4.64 -14.14
C THR A 115 -6.20 4.59 -14.70
N GLY A 116 -5.22 4.27 -13.85
CA GLY A 116 -3.81 4.10 -14.23
C GLY A 116 -3.54 2.99 -15.25
N THR A 117 -4.48 2.05 -15.43
CA THR A 117 -4.35 0.92 -16.38
C THR A 117 -4.10 1.39 -17.80
N MET A 118 -4.79 2.45 -18.25
CA MET A 118 -4.63 2.98 -19.61
C MET A 118 -3.25 3.61 -19.82
N ALA A 119 -2.71 4.29 -18.81
CA ALA A 119 -1.38 4.89 -18.89
C ALA A 119 -0.31 3.78 -19.03
N LEU A 120 -0.39 2.72 -18.23
CA LEU A 120 0.52 1.58 -18.33
C LEU A 120 0.49 0.92 -19.71
N ARG A 121 -0.71 0.66 -20.26
CA ARG A 121 -0.86 0.08 -21.60
C ARG A 121 -0.26 0.98 -22.68
N ASN A 122 -0.50 2.29 -22.60
CA ASN A 122 0.06 3.26 -23.55
C ASN A 122 1.58 3.37 -23.46
N SER A 123 2.17 3.08 -22.30
CA SER A 123 3.62 3.01 -22.06
C SER A 123 4.22 1.62 -22.32
N GLY A 124 3.51 0.71 -22.99
CA GLY A 124 4.05 -0.59 -23.42
C GLY A 124 4.05 -1.69 -22.36
N PHE A 125 3.43 -1.48 -21.20
CA PHE A 125 3.24 -2.54 -20.21
C PHE A 125 2.19 -3.54 -20.69
N THR A 126 2.49 -4.83 -20.53
CA THR A 126 1.54 -5.92 -20.82
C THR A 126 0.90 -6.40 -19.52
N GLU A 127 -0.42 -6.41 -19.47
CA GLU A 127 -1.19 -6.89 -18.32
C GLU A 127 -1.11 -8.42 -18.19
N ARG A 128 -1.00 -8.90 -16.95
CA ARG A 128 -1.07 -10.33 -16.62
C ARG A 128 -2.31 -10.64 -15.79
N ALA A 129 -3.39 -10.99 -16.48
CA ALA A 129 -4.67 -11.32 -15.85
C ALA A 129 -4.68 -12.67 -15.11
N ASP A 130 -3.61 -13.48 -15.26
CA ASP A 130 -3.45 -14.81 -14.66
C ASP A 130 -2.74 -14.78 -13.29
N ILE A 131 -2.53 -13.59 -12.71
CA ILE A 131 -1.84 -13.41 -11.42
C ILE A 131 -2.82 -12.96 -10.34
N THR A 132 -2.81 -13.68 -9.21
CA THR A 132 -3.43 -13.24 -7.96
C THR A 132 -2.36 -12.70 -7.01
N TRP A 133 -2.58 -11.52 -6.45
CA TRP A 133 -1.68 -10.89 -5.48
C TRP A 133 -2.03 -11.33 -4.05
N TRP A 134 -1.02 -11.69 -3.26
CA TRP A 134 -1.17 -12.14 -1.88
C TRP A 134 -0.20 -11.37 -0.98
N ASP A 135 -0.73 -10.72 0.06
CA ASP A 135 0.07 -10.06 1.08
C ASP A 135 -0.14 -10.72 2.44
N LYS A 136 0.94 -10.80 3.22
CA LYS A 136 0.89 -11.11 4.65
C LYS A 136 1.68 -10.04 5.39
N ILE A 137 1.01 -9.35 6.30
CA ILE A 137 1.63 -8.30 7.12
C ILE A 137 2.11 -8.93 8.42
N GLU A 138 3.42 -8.94 8.64
CA GLU A 138 4.03 -9.28 9.92
C GLU A 138 4.21 -8.02 10.76
N THR A 139 3.94 -8.11 12.06
CA THR A 139 4.03 -6.96 12.98
C THR A 139 5.41 -6.80 13.64
N VAL A 140 6.26 -7.81 13.53
CA VAL A 140 7.61 -7.82 14.15
C VAL A 140 8.56 -6.98 13.32
N ARG A 141 9.20 -5.97 13.94
CA ARG A 141 10.21 -5.14 13.27
C ARG A 141 11.60 -5.79 13.41
N PRO A 142 12.54 -5.57 12.47
CA PRO A 142 13.89 -6.13 12.56
C PRO A 142 14.61 -5.80 13.88
N GLN A 143 14.48 -4.56 14.36
CA GLN A 143 15.02 -4.13 15.65
C GLN A 143 14.45 -4.93 16.85
N ASP A 144 13.19 -5.37 16.76
CA ASP A 144 12.55 -6.16 17.80
C ASP A 144 13.09 -7.60 17.79
N VAL A 145 13.50 -8.09 16.62
CA VAL A 145 14.17 -9.39 16.45
C VAL A 145 15.54 -9.38 17.12
N ASP A 146 16.37 -8.37 16.83
CA ASP A 146 17.71 -8.26 17.40
C ASP A 146 17.66 -8.09 18.92
N ALA A 147 16.73 -7.26 19.41
CA ALA A 147 16.48 -7.10 20.84
C ALA A 147 16.04 -8.44 21.48
N ALA A 148 15.09 -9.16 20.88
CA ALA A 148 14.66 -10.46 21.37
C ALA A 148 15.80 -11.48 21.38
N ALA A 149 16.61 -11.55 20.32
CA ALA A 149 17.75 -12.46 20.22
C ALA A 149 18.79 -12.19 21.32
N SER A 150 19.07 -10.92 21.63
CA SER A 150 20.00 -10.53 22.70
C SER A 150 19.56 -10.99 24.10
N LEU A 151 18.25 -11.22 24.29
CA LEU A 151 17.64 -11.71 25.53
C LEU A 151 17.42 -13.24 25.51
N GLY A 152 17.94 -13.95 24.50
CA GLY A 152 17.73 -15.40 24.32
C GLY A 152 16.36 -15.77 23.76
N GLY A 153 15.60 -14.79 23.26
CA GLY A 153 14.35 -15.00 22.54
C GLY A 153 14.57 -15.47 21.10
N TYR A 154 13.50 -15.97 20.48
CA TYR A 154 13.50 -16.39 19.07
C TYR A 154 12.19 -15.96 18.41
N ILE A 155 12.21 -15.80 17.08
CA ILE A 155 10.98 -15.60 16.31
C ILE A 155 10.28 -16.96 16.16
N PRO A 156 9.10 -17.15 16.75
CA PRO A 156 8.38 -18.41 16.60
C PRO A 156 7.86 -18.57 15.15
N PRO A 157 7.68 -19.81 14.66
CA PRO A 157 6.98 -20.02 13.40
C PRO A 157 5.58 -19.40 13.46
N SER A 158 5.09 -18.89 12.34
CA SER A 158 3.91 -18.01 12.32
C SER A 158 2.61 -18.63 12.86
N ASN A 159 2.56 -19.95 13.02
CA ASN A 159 1.44 -20.70 13.58
C ASN A 159 1.71 -21.25 14.99
N LEU A 160 2.88 -21.00 15.61
CA LEU A 160 3.22 -21.58 16.91
C LEU A 160 2.21 -21.15 17.99
N TRP A 161 1.85 -19.87 18.04
CA TRP A 161 0.87 -19.38 19.02
C TRP A 161 -0.52 -19.98 18.81
N VAL A 162 -0.88 -20.31 17.57
CA VAL A 162 -2.12 -21.03 17.25
C VAL A 162 -2.05 -22.48 17.73
N GLN A 163 -0.88 -23.11 17.64
CA GLN A 163 -0.65 -24.51 18.03
C GLN A 163 -0.44 -24.72 19.53
N VAL A 164 0.16 -23.75 20.22
CA VAL A 164 0.43 -23.78 21.67
C VAL A 164 -0.82 -23.43 22.47
N ALA A 165 -1.79 -22.73 21.87
CA ALA A 165 -3.02 -22.35 22.54
C ALA A 165 -4.00 -23.53 22.69
N GLY A 166 -3.83 -24.33 23.75
CA GLY A 166 -4.83 -25.26 24.27
C GLY A 166 -6.10 -24.60 24.85
N MET A 167 -6.36 -23.33 24.52
CA MET A 167 -7.47 -22.50 25.01
C MET A 167 -8.30 -21.91 23.87
N ALA A 168 -8.16 -22.40 22.64
CA ALA A 168 -8.91 -21.86 21.49
C ALA A 168 -10.43 -22.04 21.67
N GLN A 169 -10.86 -23.18 22.21
CA GLN A 169 -12.27 -23.46 22.48
C GLN A 169 -12.80 -22.60 23.63
N GLU A 170 -12.04 -22.46 24.71
CA GLU A 170 -12.36 -21.64 25.87
C GLU A 170 -12.44 -20.15 25.49
N LYS A 171 -11.50 -19.67 24.67
CA LYS A 171 -11.50 -18.29 24.18
C LYS A 171 -12.69 -18.02 23.26
N ASP A 172 -13.00 -18.91 22.32
CA ASP A 172 -14.19 -18.78 21.46
C ASP A 172 -15.49 -18.82 22.29
N LEU A 173 -15.52 -19.63 23.35
CA LEU A 173 -16.67 -19.70 24.27
C LEU A 173 -16.81 -18.39 25.07
N ILE A 174 -15.72 -17.85 25.61
CA ILE A 174 -15.70 -16.54 26.29
C ILE A 174 -16.10 -15.42 25.31
N GLU A 175 -15.57 -15.43 24.09
CA GLU A 175 -15.86 -14.39 23.10
C GLU A 175 -17.32 -14.41 22.67
N ARG A 176 -17.89 -15.58 22.37
CA ARG A 176 -19.29 -15.72 21.95
C ARG A 176 -20.31 -15.59 23.07
N ARG A 177 -19.98 -16.02 24.29
CA ARG A 177 -20.95 -16.06 25.41
C ARG A 177 -20.83 -14.88 26.36
N ILE A 178 -19.71 -14.18 26.36
CA ILE A 178 -19.45 -13.07 27.28
C ILE A 178 -19.13 -11.79 26.51
N VAL A 179 -18.07 -11.78 25.70
CA VAL A 179 -17.56 -10.54 25.09
C VAL A 179 -18.52 -9.97 24.03
N LEU A 180 -18.97 -10.78 23.07
CA LEU A 180 -19.85 -10.33 21.99
C LEU A 180 -21.23 -9.90 22.51
N PRO A 181 -21.90 -10.65 23.42
CA PRO A 181 -23.17 -10.19 23.98
C PRO A 181 -23.07 -8.86 24.72
N LEU A 182 -21.99 -8.63 25.48
CA LEU A 182 -21.79 -7.37 26.22
C LEU A 182 -21.37 -6.21 25.31
N SER A 183 -20.62 -6.47 24.24
CA SER A 183 -20.15 -5.43 23.31
C SER A 183 -21.20 -5.08 22.24
N GLN A 184 -22.13 -5.99 21.93
CA GLN A 184 -23.19 -5.81 20.94
C GLN A 184 -24.58 -6.27 21.45
N PRO A 185 -25.18 -5.55 22.43
CA PRO A 185 -26.45 -5.91 23.08
C PRO A 185 -27.62 -6.18 22.13
N ALA A 186 -27.81 -5.29 21.16
CA ALA A 186 -28.95 -5.33 20.25
C ALA A 186 -28.90 -6.56 19.33
N LEU A 187 -27.70 -6.87 18.81
CA LEU A 187 -27.46 -8.04 17.97
C LEU A 187 -27.60 -9.35 18.79
N ALA A 188 -27.12 -9.34 20.03
CA ALA A 188 -27.30 -10.47 20.94
C ALA A 188 -28.79 -10.76 21.19
N GLN A 189 -29.60 -9.72 21.41
CA GLN A 189 -31.04 -9.85 21.61
C GLN A 189 -31.77 -10.37 20.36
N GLU A 190 -31.39 -9.90 19.17
CA GLU A 190 -31.92 -10.38 17.89
C GLU A 190 -31.67 -11.88 17.68
N HIS A 191 -30.49 -12.36 18.07
CA HIS A 191 -30.12 -13.78 18.01
C HIS A 191 -30.53 -14.58 19.26
N GLY A 192 -31.34 -14.00 20.16
CA GLY A 192 -31.85 -14.68 21.36
C GLY A 192 -30.80 -14.98 22.43
N VAL A 193 -29.62 -14.39 22.34
CA VAL A 193 -28.53 -14.53 23.31
C VAL A 193 -28.72 -13.51 24.42
N ARG A 194 -28.83 -13.99 25.66
CA ARG A 194 -28.92 -13.12 26.84
C ARG A 194 -27.54 -12.76 27.35
N GLU A 195 -27.33 -11.48 27.63
CA GLU A 195 -26.11 -10.99 28.26
C GLU A 195 -25.87 -11.67 29.63
N PRO A 196 -24.64 -12.13 29.90
CA PRO A 196 -24.32 -12.69 31.18
C PRO A 196 -24.30 -11.60 32.26
N ARG A 197 -24.92 -11.89 33.41
CA ARG A 197 -24.96 -10.98 34.57
C ARG A 197 -23.88 -11.26 35.61
N ALA A 198 -23.21 -12.41 35.51
CA ALA A 198 -22.09 -12.81 36.35
C ALA A 198 -21.23 -13.85 35.60
N VAL A 199 -19.93 -13.86 35.89
CA VAL A 199 -18.96 -14.83 35.36
C VAL A 199 -18.14 -15.34 36.55
N MET A 200 -17.98 -16.66 36.66
CA MET A 200 -17.07 -17.29 37.62
C MET A 200 -15.99 -18.07 36.86
N LEU A 201 -14.74 -17.94 37.30
CA LEU A 201 -13.54 -18.54 36.72
C LEU A 201 -12.88 -19.48 37.74
#